data_AF-A0A3G9JB65-F1
#
_entry.id   AF-A0A3G9JB65-F1
#
_cell.length_a   1.000
_cell.length_b   1.000
_cell.length_c   1.000
_cell.angle_alpha   90.00
_cell.angle_beta   90.00
_cell.angle_gamma   90.00
#
_symmetry.space_group_name_H-M   'P 1'
#
loop_
_entity.id
_entity.type
_entity.pdbx_description
1 polymer ?
#
loop_
_entity_poly.entity_id
_entity_poly.type
_entity_poly.pdbx_seq_one_letter_code
_entity_poly.pdbx_strand_id
1 'polypeptide(L)'
;MSNLDKLKEMLGSNVDVAEVQVEYHNGDTKDYSLDGEESREDAINNMFKEVDWEQVEEVELEYADGSKSEFDLEEEEEDGEEDDDEDEDDDDDDDEDDDDDDDKDEDDDDDDDDKDED
;
A
#
# COMPACT_ATOMS: atom_id res chain seq x y z
N MET A 1 -5.89 -15.04 24.33
CA MET A 1 -4.75 -14.72 23.45
C MET A 1 -5.27 -13.55 22.64
N SER A 2 -4.60 -12.40 22.66
CA SER A 2 -5.15 -11.18 22.05
C SER A 2 -5.19 -11.34 20.52
N ASN A 3 -6.03 -10.59 19.80
CA ASN A 3 -6.04 -10.60 18.33
C ASN A 3 -4.66 -10.24 17.75
N LEU A 4 -3.95 -9.32 18.40
CA LEU A 4 -2.54 -9.01 18.10
C LEU A 4 -1.58 -10.20 18.28
N ASP A 5 -1.80 -11.05 19.29
CA ASP A 5 -0.99 -12.27 19.46
C ASP A 5 -1.27 -13.28 18.34
N LYS A 6 -2.52 -13.39 17.88
CA LYS A 6 -2.92 -14.25 16.74
C LYS A 6 -2.30 -13.74 15.44
N LEU A 7 -2.41 -12.44 15.15
CA LEU A 7 -1.79 -11.81 13.99
C LEU A 7 -0.27 -12.06 13.97
N LYS A 8 0.38 -11.88 15.12
CA LYS A 8 1.83 -12.15 15.24
C LYS A 8 2.18 -13.61 15.00
N GLU A 9 1.40 -14.54 15.54
CA GLU A 9 1.59 -15.98 15.31
C GLU A 9 1.36 -16.36 13.84
N MET A 10 0.34 -15.77 13.21
CA MET A 10 0.01 -15.95 11.81
C MET A 10 1.13 -15.44 10.90
N LEU A 11 1.63 -14.22 11.11
CA LEU A 11 2.75 -13.66 10.34
C LEU A 11 4.06 -14.43 10.51
N GLY A 12 4.27 -14.96 11.72
CA GLY A 12 5.44 -15.80 12.03
C GLY A 12 5.36 -17.20 11.41
N SER A 13 4.15 -17.74 11.22
CA SER A 13 3.94 -19.08 10.68
C SER A 13 3.78 -19.09 9.16
N ASN A 14 3.19 -18.04 8.59
CA ASN A 14 2.98 -17.88 7.16
C ASN A 14 4.15 -17.10 6.57
N VAL A 15 5.05 -17.82 5.89
CA VAL A 15 6.21 -17.21 5.20
C VAL A 15 5.81 -16.53 3.89
N ASP A 16 4.60 -16.83 3.40
CA ASP A 16 4.09 -16.37 2.11
C ASP A 16 3.50 -14.96 2.16
N VAL A 17 3.28 -14.36 3.34
CA VAL A 17 2.82 -12.95 3.43
C VAL A 17 3.98 -12.04 3.03
N ALA A 18 3.81 -11.30 1.93
CA ALA A 18 4.79 -10.39 1.35
C ALA A 18 4.68 -8.98 1.94
N GLU A 19 3.47 -8.50 2.22
CA GLU A 19 3.20 -7.16 2.74
C GLU A 19 2.09 -7.19 3.80
N VAL A 20 2.18 -6.26 4.75
CA VAL A 20 1.15 -6.00 5.77
C VAL A 20 0.73 -4.55 5.65
N GLN A 21 -0.54 -4.30 5.39
CA GLN A 21 -1.14 -2.98 5.40
C GLN A 21 -1.95 -2.80 6.69
N VAL A 22 -1.77 -1.68 7.35
CA VAL A 22 -2.42 -1.34 8.61
C VAL A 22 -3.28 -0.10 8.39
N GLU A 23 -4.58 -0.20 8.62
CA GLU A 23 -5.51 0.92 8.57
C GLU A 23 -5.81 1.44 9.99
N TYR A 24 -5.69 2.75 10.17
CA TYR A 24 -5.96 3.42 11.43
C TYR A 24 -7.37 4.04 11.44
N HIS A 25 -7.98 4.26 12.61
CA HIS A 25 -9.33 4.85 12.77
C HIS A 25 -9.53 6.25 12.13
N ASN A 26 -8.44 6.93 11.76
CA ASN A 26 -8.47 8.20 11.01
C ASN A 26 -8.53 7.99 9.49
N GLY A 27 -8.56 6.75 9.00
CA GLY A 27 -8.50 6.37 7.59
C GLY A 27 -7.10 6.51 6.98
N ASP A 28 -6.07 6.72 7.81
CA ASP A 28 -4.69 6.67 7.34
C ASP A 28 -4.29 5.19 7.21
N THR A 29 -3.57 4.84 6.16
CA THR A 29 -3.05 3.48 5.95
C THR A 29 -1.53 3.48 5.95
N LYS A 30 -0.93 2.36 6.35
CA LYS A 30 0.52 2.18 6.35
C LYS A 30 0.92 0.77 5.94
N ASP A 31 1.77 0.68 4.92
CA ASP A 31 2.35 -0.54 4.38
C ASP A 31 3.66 -0.92 5.09
N TYR A 32 3.85 -2.24 5.24
CA TYR A 32 5.04 -2.86 5.80
C TYR A 32 5.42 -4.09 4.95
N SER A 33 6.41 -3.94 4.08
CA SER A 33 6.93 -5.06 3.30
C SER A 33 7.73 -6.02 4.18
N LEU A 34 7.36 -7.29 4.15
CA LEU A 34 8.07 -8.40 4.79
C LEU A 34 8.99 -9.13 3.82
N ASP A 35 8.80 -8.94 2.51
CA ASP A 35 9.67 -9.45 1.46
C ASP A 35 10.94 -8.59 1.33
N GLY A 36 12.11 -9.21 1.43
CA GLY A 36 13.41 -8.55 1.25
C GLY A 36 14.11 -8.03 2.51
N GLU A 37 13.50 -8.13 3.70
CA GLU A 37 14.18 -7.84 4.97
C GLU A 37 15.25 -8.90 5.30
N GLU A 38 16.38 -8.50 5.92
CA GLU A 38 17.44 -9.44 6.32
C GLU A 38 16.92 -10.53 7.28
N SER A 39 15.89 -10.20 8.05
CA SER A 39 15.17 -11.10 8.96
C SER A 39 13.68 -10.72 9.02
N ARG A 40 12.81 -11.56 8.46
CA ARG A 40 11.34 -11.44 8.58
C ARG A 40 10.87 -11.28 10.03
N GLU A 41 11.46 -12.03 10.96
CA GLU A 41 11.11 -11.94 12.38
C GLU A 41 11.40 -10.56 12.96
N ASP A 42 12.50 -9.92 12.54
CA ASP A 42 12.83 -8.56 12.96
C ASP A 42 11.85 -7.55 12.34
N ALA A 43 11.49 -7.71 11.05
CA ALA A 43 10.49 -6.91 10.34
C ALA A 43 9.15 -6.87 11.09
N ILE A 44 8.62 -8.06 11.39
CA ILE A 44 7.37 -8.23 12.14
C ILE A 44 7.53 -7.59 13.52
N ASN A 45 8.61 -7.89 14.26
CA ASN A 45 8.81 -7.31 15.59
C ASN A 45 9.01 -5.78 15.58
N ASN A 46 9.51 -5.21 14.49
CA ASN A 46 9.70 -3.78 14.32
C ASN A 46 8.36 -3.10 14.04
N MET A 47 7.58 -3.61 13.07
CA MET A 47 6.22 -3.16 12.80
C MET A 47 5.38 -3.14 14.09
N PHE A 48 5.39 -4.23 14.87
CA PHE A 48 4.64 -4.30 16.12
C PHE A 48 5.06 -3.30 17.19
N LYS A 49 6.25 -2.70 17.09
CA LYS A 49 6.72 -1.64 18.00
C LYS A 49 6.44 -0.23 17.47
N GLU A 50 6.40 -0.07 16.16
CA GLU A 50 6.20 1.22 15.51
C GLU A 50 4.72 1.58 15.35
N VAL A 51 3.86 0.57 15.17
CA VAL A 51 2.41 0.75 15.03
C VAL A 51 1.75 0.97 16.39
N ASP A 52 0.92 2.00 16.48
CA ASP A 52 0.05 2.25 17.63
C ASP A 52 -1.24 1.43 17.47
N TRP A 53 -1.20 0.16 17.88
CA TRP A 53 -2.29 -0.81 17.70
C TRP A 53 -3.61 -0.45 18.40
N GLU A 54 -3.60 0.54 19.30
CA GLU A 54 -4.81 1.09 19.91
C GLU A 54 -5.58 2.02 18.95
N GLN A 55 -4.96 2.43 17.84
CA GLN A 55 -5.57 3.26 16.80
C GLN A 55 -5.82 2.49 15.51
N VAL A 56 -5.51 1.20 15.46
CA VAL A 56 -5.67 0.36 14.27
C VAL A 56 -7.07 -0.22 14.27
N GLU A 57 -7.75 -0.03 13.14
CA GLU A 57 -9.08 -0.57 12.86
C GLU A 57 -8.95 -1.95 12.21
N GLU A 58 -8.18 -2.03 11.13
CA GLU A 58 -8.07 -3.20 10.27
C GLU A 58 -6.62 -3.47 9.84
N VAL A 59 -6.32 -4.73 9.52
CA VAL A 59 -5.04 -5.15 8.94
C VAL A 59 -5.28 -6.00 7.71
N GLU A 60 -4.80 -5.56 6.55
CA GLU A 60 -4.79 -6.36 5.32
C GLU A 60 -3.42 -7.04 5.13
N LEU A 61 -3.44 -8.32 4.76
CA LEU A 61 -2.27 -9.14 4.54
C LEU A 61 -2.19 -9.54 3.07
N GLU A 62 -1.16 -9.08 2.36
CA GLU A 62 -0.92 -9.47 0.97
C GLU A 62 0.09 -10.62 0.92
N TYR A 63 -0.28 -11.70 0.22
CA TYR A 63 0.53 -12.88 0.02
C TYR A 63 1.34 -12.77 -1.28
N ALA A 64 2.44 -13.51 -1.37
CA ALA A 64 3.31 -13.54 -2.54
C ALA A 64 2.62 -14.06 -3.82
N ASP A 65 1.48 -14.76 -3.68
CA ASP A 65 0.63 -15.17 -4.81
C ASP A 65 -0.28 -14.03 -5.32
N GLY A 66 -0.31 -12.90 -4.62
CA GLY A 66 -1.17 -11.75 -4.90
C GLY A 66 -2.53 -11.80 -4.21
N SER A 67 -2.85 -12.90 -3.50
CA SER A 67 -4.03 -12.99 -2.65
C SER A 67 -3.92 -12.04 -1.46
N LYS A 68 -5.07 -11.57 -0.96
CA LYS A 68 -5.18 -10.68 0.21
C LYS A 68 -6.05 -11.32 1.28
N SER A 69 -5.81 -11.00 2.54
CA SER A 69 -6.65 -11.41 3.66
C SER A 69 -6.76 -10.26 4.65
N GLU A 70 -7.99 -9.88 4.96
CA GLU A 70 -8.30 -8.88 5.98
C GLU A 70 -8.31 -9.53 7.38
N PHE A 71 -7.93 -8.75 8.38
CA PHE A 71 -7.84 -9.16 9.77
C PHE A 71 -8.32 -8.03 10.68
N ASP A 72 -9.60 -8.11 11.08
CA ASP A 72 -10.21 -7.19 12.02
C ASP A 72 -9.63 -7.29 13.42
N LEU A 73 -9.27 -6.13 14.00
CA LEU A 73 -8.79 -6.05 15.37
C LEU A 73 -9.89 -5.72 16.39
N GLU A 74 -11.04 -5.17 15.95
CA GLU A 74 -12.18 -4.81 16.79
C GLU A 74 -13.00 -6.04 17.26
N GLU A 75 -12.60 -6.56 18.42
CA GLU A 75 -13.31 -7.45 19.37
C GLU A 75 -13.92 -8.80 18.90
N GLU A 76 -13.54 -9.83 19.65
CA GLU A 76 -13.97 -11.23 19.58
C GLU A 76 -15.49 -11.42 19.80
N GLU A 77 -16.29 -11.65 18.76
CA GLU A 77 -17.51 -12.47 18.87
C GLU A 77 -17.68 -13.42 17.66
N GLU A 78 -17.51 -14.72 17.96
CA GLU A 78 -18.05 -15.90 17.25
C GLU A 78 -17.29 -16.46 16.02
N ASP A 79 -16.56 -17.56 16.29
CA ASP A 79 -16.26 -18.71 15.42
C ASP A 79 -17.09 -18.78 14.11
N GLY A 80 -16.47 -18.56 12.95
CA GLY A 80 -17.10 -18.74 11.65
C GLY A 80 -16.08 -18.82 10.53
N GLU A 81 -15.95 -20.00 9.93
CA GLU A 81 -15.24 -20.24 8.67
C GLU A 81 -15.91 -19.47 7.52
N GLU A 82 -15.16 -18.68 6.75
CA GLU A 82 -15.50 -18.16 5.41
C GLU A 82 -14.13 -17.78 4.81
N ASP A 83 -13.42 -18.57 4.00
CA ASP A 83 -13.73 -19.13 2.67
C ASP A 83 -14.55 -18.19 1.80
N ASP A 84 -13.86 -17.59 0.83
CA ASP A 84 -14.38 -17.17 -0.48
C ASP A 84 -14.98 -15.76 -0.58
N ASP A 85 -14.17 -14.81 -1.07
CA ASP A 85 -14.67 -13.82 -2.02
C ASP A 85 -13.71 -13.76 -3.22
N GLU A 86 -13.98 -14.66 -4.17
CA GLU A 86 -13.67 -14.49 -5.58
C GLU A 86 -14.38 -13.22 -6.10
N ASP A 87 -13.80 -12.03 -5.93
CA ASP A 87 -14.28 -10.84 -6.65
C ASP A 87 -13.55 -10.71 -8.00
N GLU A 88 -14.08 -11.48 -8.96
CA GLU A 88 -14.02 -11.14 -10.39
C GLU A 88 -14.86 -9.87 -10.61
N ASP A 89 -14.25 -8.69 -10.75
CA ASP A 89 -14.89 -7.59 -11.50
C ASP A 89 -13.89 -6.92 -12.45
N ASP A 90 -13.95 -7.46 -13.66
CA ASP A 90 -13.65 -6.86 -14.96
C ASP A 90 -14.46 -5.55 -15.13
N ASP A 91 -13.80 -4.39 -15.12
CA ASP A 91 -14.35 -3.19 -15.78
C ASP A 91 -13.25 -2.47 -16.58
N ASP A 92 -13.19 -2.92 -17.83
CA ASP A 92 -12.70 -2.25 -19.03
C ASP A 92 -13.39 -0.87 -19.16
N ASP A 93 -12.66 0.24 -18.96
CA ASP A 93 -13.11 1.56 -19.44
C ASP A 93 -11.93 2.29 -20.11
N ASP A 94 -11.76 1.91 -21.38
CA ASP A 94 -11.57 2.79 -22.53
C ASP A 94 -11.82 4.28 -22.25
N ASP A 95 -10.79 5.13 -22.32
CA ASP A 95 -10.99 6.50 -22.79
C ASP A 95 -9.82 6.92 -23.69
N GLU A 96 -10.06 6.66 -24.97
CA GLU A 96 -9.36 7.22 -26.11
C GLU A 96 -9.44 8.76 -26.11
N ASP A 97 -8.30 9.40 -26.43
CA ASP A 97 -8.22 10.58 -27.30
C ASP A 97 -8.83 11.92 -26.80
N ASP A 98 -7.95 12.88 -26.45
CA ASP A 98 -8.22 14.26 -26.84
C ASP A 98 -6.89 14.97 -27.21
N ASP A 99 -6.60 14.86 -28.51
CA ASP A 99 -5.78 15.75 -29.32
C ASP A 99 -6.22 17.22 -29.14
N ASP A 100 -5.42 18.06 -28.47
CA ASP A 100 -5.54 19.53 -28.59
C ASP A 100 -4.17 20.16 -28.89
N ASP A 101 -3.93 20.23 -30.19
CA ASP A 101 -3.02 21.12 -30.91
C ASP A 101 -3.37 22.60 -30.61
N ASP A 102 -2.50 23.33 -29.90
CA ASP A 102 -2.41 24.79 -30.08
C ASP A 102 -0.94 25.21 -30.30
N ASP A 103 -0.57 25.03 -31.57
CA ASP A 103 0.37 25.84 -32.33
C ASP A 103 0.07 27.34 -32.14
N LYS A 104 0.94 28.10 -31.42
CA LYS A 104 1.49 29.48 -31.66
C LYS A 104 2.64 29.74 -30.65
N ASP A 105 3.73 30.43 -30.93
CA ASP A 105 3.91 31.64 -31.74
C ASP A 105 5.42 31.75 -32.06
N GLU A 106 5.73 31.91 -33.35
CA GLU A 106 6.99 32.50 -33.80
C GLU A 106 6.99 33.98 -33.37
N ASP A 107 7.94 34.41 -32.55
CA ASP A 107 8.38 35.81 -32.59
C ASP A 107 9.91 35.85 -32.53
N ASP A 108 10.43 35.95 -33.75
CA ASP A 108 11.73 36.44 -34.17
C ASP A 108 11.80 37.94 -33.84
N ASP A 109 12.70 38.38 -32.95
CA ASP A 109 13.36 39.68 -33.07
C ASP A 109 14.63 39.73 -32.21
N ASP A 110 15.75 39.46 -32.90
CA ASP A 110 16.98 40.26 -32.90
C ASP A 110 17.02 41.46 -31.92
N ASP A 111 17.90 41.41 -30.91
CA ASP A 111 18.59 42.65 -30.50
C ASP A 111 19.99 42.33 -29.94
N ASP A 112 20.93 42.66 -30.81
CA ASP A 112 22.35 42.91 -30.63
C ASP A 112 22.63 43.87 -29.43
N ASP A 113 23.37 43.43 -28.41
CA ASP A 113 24.24 44.34 -27.65
C ASP A 113 25.54 43.63 -27.23
N ASP A 114 26.48 43.63 -28.17
CA ASP A 114 27.82 44.17 -28.01
C ASP A 114 28.21 44.57 -26.56
N LYS A 115 29.19 43.88 -25.96
CA LYS A 115 30.43 44.52 -25.43
C LYS A 115 31.38 43.52 -24.75
N ASP A 116 32.55 43.40 -25.37
CA ASP A 116 33.89 43.39 -24.76
C ASP A 116 33.94 43.72 -23.26
N GLU A 117 34.71 42.94 -22.49
CA GLU A 117 35.92 43.46 -21.82
C GLU A 117 36.72 42.33 -21.11
N ASP A 118 37.97 42.16 -21.59
CA ASP A 118 39.24 41.64 -21.00
C ASP A 118 39.28 40.32 -20.18
#